data_AF-A0A2V7QFP7-F1
#
_entry.id   AF-A0A2V7QFP7-F1
#
_cell.length_a   1.000
_cell.length_b   1.000
_cell.length_c   1.000
_cell.angle_alpha   90.00
_cell.angle_beta   90.00
_cell.angle_gamma   90.00
#
_symmetry.space_group_name_H-M   'P 1'
#
loop_
_entity.id
_entity.type
_entity.pdbx_description
1 polymer ?
#
loop_
_entity_poly.entity_id
_entity_poly.type
_entity_poly.pdbx_seq_one_letter_code
_entity_poly.pdbx_strand_id
1 'polypeptide(L)'
;MTLSRRSALRLGLGAGAVPLLGRLPIPAPETAAPRRIAERGVIRARPLPLSAVRLTGGPLKHAQELDRRYLLALEPDRMLAYYRQRAGLAPKAEPYGGWDGGGRNLTGHIAGHHLSAVSLMWAATGDARLKQRATYIVQELAAVQRAHGDGYLCALEGGRKAFAALARGEIRSAAFDLNGEWSPWYTLHKMYAGLRDAYRHTGNGTALAVEIKFAAWAERVLSGLDDAQIQHMLNT
;
A
#
# COMPACT_ATOMS: atom_id res chain seq x y z
N MET A 1 16.09 -2.99 46.58
CA MET A 1 15.48 -3.05 45.23
C MET A 1 13.99 -3.29 45.40
N THR A 2 13.20 -2.48 44.70
CA THR A 2 11.84 -2.05 45.04
C THR A 2 10.75 -3.08 44.71
N LEU A 3 10.02 -3.49 45.75
CA LEU A 3 8.71 -4.14 45.67
C LEU A 3 7.62 -3.08 45.94
N SER A 4 6.60 -3.00 45.08
CA SER A 4 5.50 -2.04 45.23
C SER A 4 4.13 -2.72 45.13
N ARG A 5 3.41 -2.60 46.25
CA ARG A 5 1.96 -2.40 46.40
C ARG A 5 1.00 -3.40 45.75
N ARG A 6 1.06 -4.66 46.20
CA ARG A 6 -0.16 -5.47 46.35
C ARG A 6 -0.09 -6.27 47.66
N SER A 7 -1.19 -6.23 48.41
CA SER A 7 -1.49 -7.07 49.58
C SER A 7 -0.90 -6.63 50.92
N ALA A 8 -1.63 -5.80 51.66
CA ALA A 8 -1.55 -5.76 53.12
C ALA A 8 -2.95 -5.94 53.71
N LEU A 9 -3.02 -6.89 54.64
CA LEU A 9 -4.19 -7.50 55.24
C LEU A 9 -4.98 -6.59 56.20
N ARG A 10 -6.19 -7.08 56.46
CA ARG A 10 -7.14 -6.74 57.54
C ARG A 10 -6.62 -7.06 58.96
N LEU A 11 -7.37 -6.52 59.95
CA LEU A 11 -7.42 -6.75 61.42
C LEU A 11 -6.35 -6.03 62.28
N GLY A 12 -6.65 -5.37 63.41
CA GLY A 12 -7.89 -5.20 64.20
C GLY A 12 -7.66 -4.41 65.52
N LEU A 13 -8.76 -4.02 66.18
CA LEU A 13 -8.98 -3.66 67.62
C LEU A 13 -8.20 -2.48 68.22
N GLY A 14 -8.86 -1.35 68.54
CA GLY A 14 -9.44 -1.01 69.87
C GLY A 14 -8.67 0.22 70.42
N ALA A 15 -9.16 1.22 71.13
CA ALA A 15 -10.36 1.47 71.91
C ALA A 15 -10.57 2.99 72.04
N GLY A 16 -11.76 3.45 72.45
CA GLY A 16 -11.88 4.75 73.15
C GLY A 16 -13.11 5.60 72.81
N ALA A 17 -13.99 5.71 73.81
CA ALA A 17 -14.92 6.81 74.09
C ALA A 17 -16.16 7.00 73.18
N VAL A 18 -17.30 6.62 73.74
CA VAL A 18 -18.65 7.04 73.34
C VAL A 18 -18.99 8.36 74.04
N PRO A 19 -19.63 9.32 73.34
CA PRO A 19 -20.64 10.15 73.97
C PRO A 19 -22.01 9.93 73.31
N LEU A 20 -23.01 9.72 74.16
CA LEU A 20 -24.42 9.68 73.82
C LEU A 20 -24.88 11.06 73.33
N LEU A 21 -25.19 11.17 72.04
CA LEU A 21 -26.04 12.23 71.49
C LEU A 21 -27.10 11.58 70.58
N GLY A 22 -28.34 12.06 70.71
CA GLY A 22 -29.56 11.44 70.19
C GLY A 22 -29.49 10.99 68.74
N ARG A 23 -29.91 9.75 68.49
CA ARG A 23 -29.99 9.14 67.17
C ARG A 23 -31.21 9.68 66.43
N LEU A 24 -31.05 10.77 65.68
CA LEU A 24 -31.96 11.07 64.57
C LEU A 24 -31.79 9.97 63.51
N PRO A 25 -32.87 9.42 62.92
CA PRO A 25 -32.74 8.44 61.86
C PRO A 25 -32.10 9.12 60.64
N ILE A 26 -30.83 8.81 60.37
CA ILE A 26 -30.19 9.16 59.11
C ILE A 26 -30.85 8.25 58.05
N PRO A 27 -31.54 8.80 57.04
CA PRO A 27 -32.04 7.97 55.95
C PRO A 27 -30.86 7.26 55.29
N ALA A 28 -30.98 5.94 55.11
CA ALA A 28 -29.96 5.17 54.44
C ALA A 28 -29.66 5.79 53.07
N PRO A 29 -28.38 5.90 52.65
CA PRO A 29 -28.08 6.37 51.32
C PRO A 29 -28.78 5.46 50.32
N GLU A 30 -29.70 6.03 49.56
CA GLU A 30 -30.37 5.33 48.48
C GLU A 30 -29.27 4.89 47.51
N THR A 31 -28.98 3.59 47.47
CA THR A 31 -28.05 3.01 46.52
C THR A 31 -28.71 3.13 45.15
N ALA A 32 -28.51 4.28 44.50
CA ALA A 32 -28.88 4.45 43.11
C ALA A 32 -28.24 3.28 42.34
N ALA A 33 -29.10 2.41 41.79
CA ALA A 33 -28.66 1.31 40.95
C ALA A 33 -27.68 1.88 39.91
N PRO A 34 -26.55 1.21 39.63
CA PRO A 34 -25.60 1.72 38.67
C PRO A 34 -26.35 2.01 37.39
N ARG A 35 -26.38 3.28 36.97
CA ARG A 35 -26.94 3.67 35.68
C ARG A 35 -26.22 2.80 34.67
N ARG A 36 -26.94 1.84 34.07
CA ARG A 36 -26.43 1.10 32.91
C ARG A 36 -26.14 2.17 31.88
N ILE A 37 -24.86 2.51 31.73
CA ILE A 37 -24.37 3.19 30.54
C ILE A 37 -24.72 2.20 29.45
N ALA A 38 -25.80 2.44 28.72
CA ALA A 38 -26.11 1.69 27.52
C ALA A 38 -24.82 1.67 26.72
N GLU A 39 -24.29 0.48 26.46
CA GLU A 39 -23.10 0.31 25.64
C GLU A 39 -23.38 1.02 24.31
N ARG A 40 -22.90 2.25 24.18
CA ARG A 40 -22.94 2.95 22.90
C ARG A 40 -22.12 2.07 21.99
N GLY A 41 -22.80 1.42 21.03
CA GLY A 41 -22.18 0.49 20.10
C GLY A 41 -20.87 1.07 19.56
N VAL A 42 -19.87 0.20 19.38
CA VAL A 42 -18.52 0.60 18.97
C VAL A 42 -18.60 1.48 17.71
N ILE A 43 -18.21 2.75 17.83
CA ILE A 43 -18.10 3.66 16.68
C ILE A 43 -16.84 3.28 15.91
N ARG A 44 -17.01 2.76 14.68
CA ARG A 44 -15.89 2.42 13.80
C ARG A 44 -15.40 3.68 13.07
N ALA A 45 -14.21 4.15 13.40
CA ALA A 45 -13.54 5.21 12.66
C ALA A 45 -13.24 4.78 11.21
N ARG A 46 -13.34 5.73 10.27
CA ARG A 46 -12.97 5.53 8.86
C ARG A 46 -11.92 6.56 8.44
N PRO A 47 -10.93 6.19 7.61
CA PRO A 47 -9.98 7.16 7.09
C PRO A 47 -10.70 8.21 6.25
N LEU A 48 -10.26 9.46 6.36
CA LEU A 48 -10.71 10.53 5.46
C LEU A 48 -10.00 10.40 4.11
N PRO A 49 -10.67 10.67 2.98
CA PRO A 49 -10.00 10.71 1.70
C PRO A 49 -8.99 11.86 1.67
N LEU A 50 -7.89 11.71 0.91
CA LEU A 50 -6.87 12.77 0.75
C LEU A 50 -7.45 14.08 0.23
N SER A 51 -8.57 14.06 -0.49
CA SER A 51 -9.27 15.26 -0.95
C SER A 51 -9.95 16.05 0.17
N ALA A 52 -10.20 15.45 1.33
CA ALA A 52 -10.89 16.10 2.45
C ALA A 52 -9.95 16.95 3.34
N VAL A 53 -8.63 16.81 3.19
CA VAL A 53 -7.66 17.53 4.01
C VAL A 53 -6.69 18.30 3.10
N ARG A 54 -6.51 19.60 3.39
CA ARG A 54 -5.56 20.45 2.69
C ARG A 54 -4.57 21.03 3.68
N LEU A 55 -3.29 20.78 3.43
CA LEU A 55 -2.21 21.37 4.20
C LEU A 55 -2.05 22.84 3.77
N THR A 56 -2.16 23.75 4.73
CA THR A 56 -2.07 25.21 4.51
C THR A 56 -0.70 25.79 4.87
N GLY A 57 0.11 25.07 5.66
CA GLY A 57 1.44 25.52 6.08
C GLY A 57 2.18 24.49 6.96
N GLY A 58 3.34 24.87 7.47
CA GLY A 58 4.16 24.07 8.38
C GLY A 58 5.01 22.97 7.73
N PRO A 59 5.70 22.15 8.53
CA PRO A 59 6.70 21.18 8.04
C PRO A 59 6.12 20.15 7.05
N LEU A 60 4.88 19.69 7.27
CA LEU A 60 4.22 18.74 6.36
C LEU A 60 3.91 19.38 5.00
N LYS A 61 3.51 20.66 4.98
CA LYS A 61 3.29 21.38 3.71
C LYS A 61 4.61 21.55 2.96
N HIS A 62 5.70 21.85 3.67
CA HIS A 62 7.03 21.96 3.08
C HIS A 62 7.48 20.63 2.45
N ALA A 63 7.33 19.51 3.17
CA ALA A 63 7.63 18.18 2.64
C ALA A 63 6.76 17.83 1.41
N GLN A 64 5.45 18.11 1.47
CA GLN A 64 4.54 17.91 0.33
C GLN A 64 4.99 18.70 -0.90
N GLU A 65 5.46 19.94 -0.73
CA GLU A 65 5.91 20.78 -1.84
C GLU A 65 7.24 20.31 -2.43
N LEU A 66 8.17 19.86 -1.59
CA LEU A 66 9.42 19.26 -2.04
C LEU A 66 9.17 18.00 -2.86
N ASP A 67 8.34 17.09 -2.34
CA ASP A 67 7.98 15.86 -3.04
C ASP A 67 7.23 16.15 -4.35
N ARG A 68 6.26 17.09 -4.35
CA ARG A 68 5.57 17.51 -5.57
C ARG A 68 6.54 18.00 -6.65
N ARG A 69 7.54 18.81 -6.28
CA ARG A 69 8.58 19.28 -7.22
C ARG A 69 9.43 18.14 -7.74
N TYR A 70 9.83 17.22 -6.86
CA TYR A 70 10.59 16.04 -7.24
C TYR A 70 9.83 15.15 -8.22
N LEU A 71 8.56 14.83 -7.93
CA LEU A 71 7.69 14.04 -8.80
C LEU A 71 7.56 14.68 -10.19
N LEU A 72 7.38 16.00 -10.28
CA LEU A 72 7.26 16.67 -11.57
C LEU A 72 8.59 16.73 -12.35
N ALA A 73 9.74 16.70 -11.66
CA ALA A 73 11.06 16.69 -12.29
C ALA A 73 11.45 15.33 -12.90
N LEU A 74 10.85 14.24 -12.43
CA LEU A 74 11.07 12.91 -13.02
C LEU A 74 10.42 12.79 -14.40
N GLU A 75 11.04 12.03 -15.31
CA GLU A 75 10.62 11.90 -16.70
C GLU A 75 9.96 10.52 -16.95
N PRO A 76 8.67 10.48 -17.33
CA PRO A 76 7.94 9.21 -17.52
C PRO A 76 8.51 8.30 -18.59
N ASP A 77 8.95 8.86 -19.71
CA ASP A 77 9.42 8.07 -20.85
C ASP A 77 10.69 7.30 -20.50
N ARG A 78 11.53 7.83 -19.61
CA ARG A 78 12.70 7.13 -19.08
C ARG A 78 12.32 5.95 -18.18
N MET A 79 11.30 6.09 -17.35
CA MET A 79 10.77 4.99 -16.51
C MET A 79 10.10 3.90 -17.34
N LEU A 80 9.52 4.28 -18.48
CA LEU A 80 8.76 3.39 -19.36
C LEU A 80 9.58 2.81 -20.51
N ALA A 81 10.85 3.22 -20.65
CA ALA A 81 11.73 2.80 -21.73
C ALA A 81 11.82 1.27 -21.86
N TYR A 82 12.09 0.56 -20.76
CA TYR A 82 12.16 -0.90 -20.78
C TYR A 82 10.80 -1.57 -20.96
N TYR A 83 9.70 -1.03 -20.40
CA TYR A 83 8.35 -1.54 -20.70
C TYR A 83 8.09 -1.53 -22.21
N ARG A 84 8.41 -0.42 -22.88
CA ARG A 84 8.28 -0.29 -24.34
C ARG A 84 9.17 -1.28 -25.07
N GLN A 85 10.46 -1.34 -24.71
CA GLN A 85 11.42 -2.24 -25.32
C GLN A 85 11.00 -3.72 -25.20
N ARG A 86 10.56 -4.18 -24.02
CA ARG A 86 10.13 -5.57 -23.81
C ARG A 86 8.87 -5.92 -24.61
N ALA A 87 8.04 -4.94 -24.96
CA ALA A 87 6.89 -5.10 -25.84
C ALA A 87 7.20 -4.95 -27.34
N GLY A 88 8.47 -4.80 -27.73
CA GLY A 88 8.86 -4.59 -29.13
C GLY A 88 8.55 -3.18 -29.64
N LEU A 89 8.25 -2.23 -28.75
CA LEU A 89 8.04 -0.83 -29.09
C LEU A 89 9.36 -0.05 -28.92
N ALA A 90 9.59 0.94 -29.78
CA ALA A 90 10.71 1.86 -29.60
C ALA A 90 10.57 2.64 -28.28
N PRO A 91 11.61 2.67 -27.41
CA PRO A 91 11.69 3.58 -26.28
C PRO A 91 11.56 5.03 -26.74
N LYS A 92 10.99 5.90 -25.89
CA LYS A 92 10.83 7.33 -26.17
C LYS A 92 11.92 8.21 -25.55
N ALA A 93 12.69 7.66 -24.62
CA ALA A 93 13.80 8.30 -23.96
C ALA A 93 14.80 7.26 -23.46
N GLU A 94 16.02 7.69 -23.13
CA GLU A 94 17.04 6.85 -22.51
C GLU A 94 16.59 6.40 -21.10
N PRO A 95 16.70 5.10 -20.77
CA PRO A 95 16.22 4.59 -19.50
C PRO A 95 16.91 5.22 -18.30
N TYR A 96 16.26 5.15 -17.14
CA TYR A 96 16.96 5.39 -15.88
C TYR A 96 17.95 4.25 -15.58
N GLY A 97 18.95 4.55 -14.73
CA GLY A 97 19.92 3.58 -14.25
C GLY A 97 19.58 3.06 -12.84
N GLY A 98 20.61 2.66 -12.09
CA GLY A 98 20.43 2.12 -10.75
C GLY A 98 19.57 0.85 -10.77
N TRP A 99 18.68 0.71 -9.79
CA TRP A 99 17.78 -0.45 -9.69
C TRP A 99 16.66 -0.48 -10.75
N ASP A 100 16.47 0.61 -11.52
CA ASP A 100 15.54 0.65 -12.66
C ASP A 100 16.27 0.44 -14.00
N GLY A 101 17.58 0.20 -13.97
CA GLY A 101 18.42 -0.03 -15.15
C GLY A 101 18.18 -1.40 -15.81
N GLY A 102 18.91 -1.65 -16.90
CA GLY A 102 18.87 -2.94 -17.62
C GLY A 102 19.56 -4.08 -16.87
N GLY A 103 19.52 -5.30 -17.42
CA GLY A 103 20.05 -6.49 -16.77
C GLY A 103 19.14 -7.04 -15.67
N ARG A 104 19.71 -7.79 -14.72
CA ARG A 104 18.99 -8.37 -13.57
C ARG A 104 18.81 -7.33 -12.46
N ASN A 105 17.85 -6.44 -12.65
CA ASN A 105 17.50 -5.35 -11.74
C ASN A 105 16.02 -5.38 -11.36
N LEU A 106 15.55 -4.43 -10.55
CA LEU A 106 14.13 -4.22 -10.23
C LEU A 106 13.41 -3.42 -11.34
N THR A 107 13.86 -3.57 -12.58
CA THR A 107 13.48 -2.75 -13.73
C THR A 107 11.97 -2.53 -13.84
N GLY A 108 11.55 -1.27 -13.93
CA GLY A 108 10.16 -0.86 -14.06
C GLY A 108 9.41 -0.70 -12.73
N HIS A 109 10.04 -0.96 -11.58
CA HIS A 109 9.41 -0.77 -10.28
C HIS A 109 9.16 0.72 -9.97
N ILE A 110 10.03 1.63 -10.46
CA ILE A 110 9.89 3.06 -10.23
C ILE A 110 8.62 3.59 -10.91
N ALA A 111 8.30 3.11 -12.13
CA ALA A 111 7.10 3.53 -12.84
C ALA A 111 5.82 3.27 -12.02
N GLY A 112 5.73 2.11 -11.37
CA GLY A 112 4.60 1.77 -10.50
C GLY A 112 4.50 2.67 -9.27
N HIS A 113 5.62 2.86 -8.55
CA HIS A 113 5.70 3.79 -7.42
C HIS A 113 5.35 5.23 -7.81
N HIS A 114 5.91 5.70 -8.92
CA HIS A 114 5.68 7.05 -9.42
C HIS A 114 4.20 7.25 -9.77
N LEU A 115 3.56 6.27 -10.42
CA LEU A 115 2.14 6.33 -10.76
C LEU A 115 1.26 6.45 -9.50
N SER A 116 1.54 5.68 -8.44
CA SER A 116 0.88 5.87 -7.13
C SER A 116 1.13 7.27 -6.57
N ALA A 117 2.39 7.71 -6.54
CA ALA A 117 2.78 8.97 -5.93
C ALA A 117 2.10 10.18 -6.59
N VAL A 118 2.08 10.26 -7.93
CA VAL A 118 1.42 11.37 -8.63
C VAL A 118 -0.10 11.32 -8.47
N SER A 119 -0.69 10.14 -8.37
CA SER A 119 -2.14 9.97 -8.16
C SER A 119 -2.57 10.41 -6.76
N LEU A 120 -1.80 10.02 -5.73
CA LEU A 120 -2.00 10.45 -4.34
C LEU A 120 -1.76 11.95 -4.17
N MET A 121 -0.68 12.48 -4.75
CA MET A 121 -0.34 13.90 -4.67
C MET A 121 -1.38 14.76 -5.41
N TRP A 122 -1.95 14.30 -6.52
CA TRP A 122 -3.14 14.92 -7.14
C TRP A 122 -4.30 15.00 -6.15
N ALA A 123 -4.67 13.88 -5.51
CA ALA A 123 -5.79 13.88 -4.56
C ALA A 123 -5.56 14.82 -3.36
N ALA A 124 -4.32 14.92 -2.89
CA ALA A 124 -3.92 15.76 -1.76
C ALA A 124 -3.80 17.26 -2.09
N THR A 125 -3.56 17.64 -3.35
CA THR A 125 -3.23 19.02 -3.72
C THR A 125 -4.16 19.65 -4.75
N GLY A 126 -4.76 18.85 -5.63
CA GLY A 126 -5.51 19.34 -6.79
C GLY A 126 -4.63 19.89 -7.92
N ASP A 127 -3.31 19.63 -7.93
CA ASP A 127 -2.44 20.08 -9.03
C ASP A 127 -2.64 19.23 -10.30
N ALA A 128 -3.30 19.81 -11.29
CA ALA A 128 -3.70 19.13 -12.53
C ALA A 128 -2.54 18.49 -13.29
N ARG A 129 -1.31 19.01 -13.15
CA ARG A 129 -0.11 18.45 -13.82
C ARG A 129 0.17 17.01 -13.37
N LEU A 130 -0.13 16.68 -12.11
CA LEU A 130 0.05 15.34 -11.57
C LEU A 130 -0.99 14.36 -12.10
N LYS A 131 -2.25 14.82 -12.28
CA LYS A 131 -3.29 14.01 -12.92
C LYS A 131 -2.99 13.77 -14.40
N GLN A 132 -2.48 14.78 -15.10
CA GLN A 132 -2.02 14.65 -16.49
C GLN A 132 -0.86 13.63 -16.58
N ARG A 133 0.09 13.71 -15.65
CA ARG A 133 1.21 12.76 -15.53
C ARG A 133 0.74 11.32 -15.33
N ALA A 134 -0.18 11.08 -14.39
CA ALA A 134 -0.79 9.75 -14.19
C ALA A 134 -1.50 9.25 -15.46
N THR A 135 -2.25 10.13 -16.12
CA THR A 135 -2.99 9.82 -17.35
C THR A 135 -2.04 9.41 -18.48
N TYR A 136 -0.95 10.16 -18.68
CA TYR A 136 0.06 9.85 -19.68
C TYR A 136 0.69 8.46 -19.46
N ILE A 137 1.15 8.19 -18.23
CA ILE A 137 1.76 6.90 -17.88
C ILE A 137 0.80 5.75 -18.16
N VAL A 138 -0.47 5.88 -17.77
CA VAL A 138 -1.49 4.85 -18.01
C VAL A 138 -1.72 4.62 -19.50
N GLN A 139 -1.74 5.67 -20.33
CA GLN A 139 -1.89 5.54 -21.78
C GLN A 139 -0.72 4.80 -22.42
N GLU A 140 0.50 5.09 -21.97
CA GLU A 140 1.70 4.40 -22.44
C GLU A 140 1.72 2.93 -21.99
N LEU A 141 1.39 2.63 -20.74
CA LEU A 141 1.25 1.26 -20.25
C LEU A 141 0.15 0.49 -21.01
N ALA A 142 -0.96 1.15 -21.35
CA ALA A 142 -2.00 0.54 -22.18
C ALA A 142 -1.50 0.23 -23.60
N ALA A 143 -0.64 1.07 -24.18
CA ALA A 143 -0.01 0.79 -25.47
C ALA A 143 0.95 -0.41 -25.39
N VAL A 144 1.77 -0.46 -24.33
CA VAL A 144 2.66 -1.60 -24.04
C VAL A 144 1.88 -2.90 -23.87
N GLN A 145 0.83 -2.90 -23.04
CA GLN A 145 0.00 -4.08 -22.81
C GLN A 145 -0.72 -4.54 -24.08
N ARG A 146 -1.18 -3.60 -24.94
CA ARG A 146 -1.74 -3.94 -26.26
C ARG A 146 -0.72 -4.58 -27.18
N ALA A 147 0.52 -4.09 -27.21
CA ALA A 147 1.58 -4.66 -28.02
C ALA A 147 1.96 -6.08 -27.57
N HIS A 148 1.84 -6.38 -26.27
CA HIS A 148 1.96 -7.75 -25.77
C HIS A 148 0.76 -8.66 -26.14
N GLY A 149 -0.46 -8.12 -26.16
CA GLY A 149 -1.67 -8.81 -26.62
C GLY A 149 -2.31 -9.79 -25.63
N ASP A 150 -1.65 -10.10 -24.51
CA ASP A 150 -2.08 -11.13 -23.55
C ASP A 150 -2.36 -10.56 -22.14
N GLY A 151 -2.30 -9.24 -21.95
CA GLY A 151 -2.45 -8.60 -20.64
C GLY A 151 -1.15 -8.48 -19.84
N TYR A 152 -0.04 -9.05 -20.33
CA TYR A 152 1.27 -8.94 -19.71
C TYR A 152 1.75 -7.49 -19.64
N LEU A 153 2.38 -7.13 -18.52
CA LEU A 153 2.96 -5.81 -18.29
C LEU A 153 4.14 -5.92 -17.32
N CYS A 154 5.37 -5.97 -17.85
CA CYS A 154 6.58 -6.11 -17.07
C CYS A 154 7.78 -5.58 -17.86
N ALA A 155 8.74 -4.95 -17.18
CA ALA A 155 9.95 -4.41 -17.80
C ALA A 155 11.21 -5.27 -17.60
N LEU A 156 11.11 -6.33 -16.78
CA LEU A 156 12.21 -7.25 -16.50
C LEU A 156 12.68 -7.95 -17.78
N GLU A 157 13.99 -8.09 -17.93
CA GLU A 157 14.62 -8.65 -19.12
C GLU A 157 14.21 -10.10 -19.41
N GLY A 158 14.29 -10.97 -18.41
CA GLY A 158 13.86 -12.36 -18.52
C GLY A 158 12.45 -12.61 -18.00
N GLY A 159 11.66 -11.56 -17.74
CA GLY A 159 10.33 -11.67 -17.12
C GLY A 159 9.42 -12.68 -17.84
N ARG A 160 9.32 -12.65 -19.17
CA ARG A 160 8.51 -13.62 -19.93
C ARG A 160 8.98 -15.05 -19.72
N LYS A 161 10.30 -15.28 -19.72
CA LYS A 161 10.88 -16.61 -19.50
C LYS A 161 10.63 -17.09 -18.07
N ALA A 162 10.85 -16.24 -17.08
CA ALA A 162 10.67 -16.54 -15.66
C ALA A 162 9.21 -16.91 -15.33
N PHE A 163 8.24 -16.13 -15.80
CA PHE A 163 6.82 -16.40 -15.59
C PHE A 163 6.29 -17.57 -16.42
N ALA A 164 6.83 -17.81 -17.62
CA ALA A 164 6.48 -19.00 -18.39
C ALA A 164 6.96 -20.29 -17.70
N ALA A 165 8.15 -20.28 -17.09
CA ALA A 165 8.66 -21.39 -16.28
C ALA A 165 7.78 -21.59 -15.04
N LEU A 166 7.44 -20.51 -14.33
CA LEU A 166 6.53 -20.54 -13.20
C LEU A 166 5.18 -21.17 -13.56
N ALA A 167 4.58 -20.79 -14.69
CA ALA A 167 3.30 -21.33 -15.16
C ALA A 167 3.33 -22.84 -15.46
N ARG A 168 4.52 -23.43 -15.63
CA ARG A 168 4.72 -24.89 -15.79
C ARG A 168 5.06 -25.60 -14.47
N GLY A 169 5.03 -24.89 -13.34
CA GLY A 169 5.45 -25.41 -12.04
C GLY A 169 6.97 -25.46 -11.84
N GLU A 170 7.76 -24.90 -12.76
CA GLU A 170 9.21 -24.77 -12.60
C GLU A 170 9.51 -23.58 -11.70
N ILE A 171 9.69 -23.85 -10.41
CA ILE A 171 9.92 -22.83 -9.38
C ILE A 171 11.34 -22.97 -8.82
N ARG A 172 12.19 -21.99 -9.12
CA ARG A 172 13.46 -21.75 -8.45
C ARG A 172 13.31 -20.48 -7.63
N SER A 173 13.05 -20.65 -6.34
CA SER A 173 12.74 -19.58 -5.40
C SER A 173 13.84 -19.49 -4.34
N ALA A 174 14.43 -18.31 -4.15
CA ALA A 174 15.42 -18.07 -3.10
C ALA A 174 15.51 -16.59 -2.70
N ALA A 175 15.01 -16.26 -1.50
CA ALA A 175 15.13 -14.97 -0.82
C ALA A 175 14.64 -13.74 -1.58
N PHE A 176 15.34 -13.32 -2.64
CA PHE A 176 14.98 -12.23 -3.55
C PHE A 176 14.98 -12.68 -5.02
N ASP A 177 15.08 -13.98 -5.30
CA ASP A 177 15.12 -14.54 -6.65
C ASP A 177 13.89 -15.39 -6.94
N LEU A 178 13.29 -15.17 -8.09
CA LEU A 178 12.37 -16.13 -8.69
C LEU A 178 12.77 -16.37 -10.14
N ASN A 179 13.17 -17.60 -10.44
CA ASN A 179 13.52 -18.06 -11.78
C ASN A 179 14.62 -17.21 -12.47
N GLY A 180 15.53 -16.61 -11.69
CA GLY A 180 16.62 -15.77 -12.16
C GLY A 180 16.31 -14.27 -12.16
N GLU A 181 15.08 -13.87 -11.83
CA GLU A 181 14.70 -12.45 -11.72
C GLU A 181 14.80 -11.96 -10.29
N TRP A 182 15.19 -10.70 -10.11
CA TRP A 182 15.22 -10.07 -8.78
C TRP A 182 13.82 -9.61 -8.38
N SER A 183 13.23 -10.29 -7.40
CA SER A 183 11.93 -10.02 -6.78
C SER A 183 10.85 -9.63 -7.79
N PRO A 184 10.56 -10.47 -8.81
CA PRO A 184 9.68 -10.07 -9.90
C PRO A 184 8.27 -9.76 -9.40
N TRP A 185 7.70 -10.52 -8.46
CA TRP A 185 6.40 -10.20 -7.87
C TRP A 185 6.39 -8.85 -7.14
N TYR A 186 7.50 -8.43 -6.52
CA TYR A 186 7.63 -7.09 -5.94
C TYR A 186 7.48 -6.01 -7.01
N THR A 187 8.14 -6.18 -8.18
CA THR A 187 8.11 -5.19 -9.27
C THR A 187 6.70 -5.08 -9.87
N LEU A 188 6.06 -6.23 -10.15
CA LEU A 188 4.69 -6.29 -10.64
C LEU A 188 3.70 -5.70 -9.63
N HIS A 189 3.86 -5.98 -8.33
CA HIS A 189 3.05 -5.38 -7.27
C HIS A 189 3.08 -3.84 -7.30
N LYS A 190 4.24 -3.21 -7.57
CA LYS A 190 4.30 -1.74 -7.66
C LYS A 190 3.47 -1.22 -8.81
N MET A 191 3.47 -1.95 -9.92
CA MET A 191 2.64 -1.60 -11.07
C MET A 191 1.14 -1.76 -10.77
N TYR A 192 0.73 -2.88 -10.13
CA TYR A 192 -0.65 -3.07 -9.67
C TYR A 192 -1.10 -1.93 -8.75
N ALA A 193 -0.31 -1.60 -7.73
CA ALA A 193 -0.60 -0.52 -6.80
C ALA A 193 -0.74 0.83 -7.54
N GLY A 194 0.17 1.12 -8.47
CA GLY A 194 0.13 2.32 -9.31
C GLY A 194 -1.18 2.44 -10.10
N LEU A 195 -1.55 1.39 -10.84
CA LEU A 195 -2.77 1.37 -11.66
C LEU A 195 -4.04 1.54 -10.79
N ARG A 196 -4.10 0.81 -9.68
CA ARG A 196 -5.18 0.92 -8.69
C ARG A 196 -5.33 2.34 -8.16
N ASP A 197 -4.21 2.96 -7.77
CA ASP A 197 -4.20 4.28 -7.18
C ASP A 197 -4.54 5.35 -8.22
N ALA A 198 -4.08 5.19 -9.47
CA ALA A 198 -4.48 6.03 -10.60
C ALA A 198 -6.00 5.98 -10.82
N TYR A 199 -6.61 4.80 -10.80
CA TYR A 199 -8.06 4.68 -10.88
C TYR A 199 -8.75 5.37 -9.68
N ARG A 200 -8.39 4.97 -8.45
CA ARG A 200 -9.07 5.42 -7.22
C ARG A 200 -8.95 6.92 -6.95
N HIS A 201 -7.82 7.53 -7.28
CA HIS A 201 -7.54 8.92 -6.91
C HIS A 201 -7.72 9.91 -8.06
N THR A 202 -7.66 9.46 -9.32
CA THR A 202 -7.80 10.35 -10.49
C THR A 202 -9.08 10.10 -11.30
N GLY A 203 -9.76 8.96 -11.07
CA GLY A 203 -10.92 8.52 -11.86
C GLY A 203 -10.54 7.90 -13.21
N ASN A 204 -9.29 7.49 -13.40
CA ASN A 204 -8.80 6.98 -14.68
C ASN A 204 -9.31 5.55 -14.94
N GLY A 205 -10.42 5.43 -15.69
CA GLY A 205 -11.00 4.13 -16.06
C GLY A 205 -10.11 3.28 -16.96
N THR A 206 -9.16 3.87 -17.71
CA THR A 206 -8.18 3.11 -18.48
C THR A 206 -7.22 2.37 -17.55
N ALA A 207 -6.85 2.98 -16.42
CA ALA A 207 -5.97 2.34 -15.44
C ALA A 207 -6.59 1.04 -14.89
N LEU A 208 -7.87 1.10 -14.52
CA LEU A 208 -8.63 -0.08 -14.09
C LEU A 208 -8.69 -1.15 -15.19
N ALA A 209 -8.97 -0.76 -16.44
CA ALA A 209 -9.03 -1.70 -17.55
C ALA A 209 -7.69 -2.41 -17.81
N VAL A 210 -6.57 -1.69 -17.68
CA VAL A 210 -5.21 -2.27 -17.78
C VAL A 210 -4.94 -3.20 -16.60
N GLU A 211 -5.30 -2.79 -15.38
CA GLU A 211 -5.11 -3.58 -14.15
C GLU A 211 -5.88 -4.90 -14.21
N ILE A 212 -7.13 -4.90 -14.65
CA ILE A 212 -7.95 -6.12 -14.77
C ILE A 212 -7.32 -7.11 -15.74
N LYS A 213 -6.88 -6.65 -16.92
CA LYS A 213 -6.21 -7.52 -17.91
C LYS A 213 -4.90 -8.08 -17.37
N PHE A 214 -4.18 -7.27 -16.59
CA PHE A 214 -2.94 -7.68 -15.98
C PHE A 214 -3.17 -8.72 -14.88
N ALA A 215 -4.18 -8.52 -14.04
CA ALA A 215 -4.60 -9.48 -13.02
C ALA A 215 -5.03 -10.81 -13.64
N ALA A 216 -5.83 -10.77 -14.73
CA ALA A 216 -6.21 -11.97 -15.47
C ALA A 216 -5.00 -12.70 -16.08
N TRP A 217 -3.96 -11.96 -16.50
CA TRP A 217 -2.70 -12.58 -16.92
C TRP A 217 -2.01 -13.29 -15.75
N ALA A 218 -1.90 -12.65 -14.58
CA ALA A 218 -1.26 -13.25 -13.41
C ALA A 218 -2.04 -14.47 -12.89
N GLU A 219 -3.37 -14.42 -12.92
CA GLU A 219 -4.24 -15.57 -12.61
C GLU A 219 -3.90 -16.77 -13.49
N ARG A 220 -3.78 -16.59 -14.82
CA ARG A 220 -3.39 -17.68 -15.73
C ARG A 220 -2.00 -18.24 -15.47
N VAL A 221 -1.06 -17.41 -15.01
CA VAL A 221 0.28 -17.87 -14.62
C VAL A 221 0.22 -18.77 -13.38
N LEU A 222 -0.70 -18.47 -12.45
CA LEU A 222 -0.77 -19.14 -11.15
C LEU A 222 -1.78 -20.29 -11.10
N SER A 223 -2.76 -20.33 -12.01
CA SER A 223 -3.92 -21.25 -11.93
C SER A 223 -3.58 -22.74 -11.99
N GLY A 224 -2.39 -23.08 -12.48
CA GLY A 224 -1.90 -24.47 -12.55
C GLY A 224 -1.09 -24.93 -11.34
N LEU A 225 -0.87 -24.04 -10.35
CA LEU A 225 -0.04 -24.34 -9.18
C LEU A 225 -0.88 -24.77 -7.99
N ASP A 226 -0.40 -25.76 -7.25
CA ASP A 226 -0.99 -26.13 -5.96
C ASP A 226 -0.54 -25.20 -4.83
N ASP A 227 -1.18 -25.32 -3.66
CA ASP A 227 -0.88 -24.47 -2.49
C ASP A 227 0.60 -24.57 -2.07
N ALA A 228 1.21 -25.76 -2.15
CA ALA A 228 2.60 -25.95 -1.77
C ALA A 228 3.56 -25.24 -2.74
N GLN A 229 3.27 -25.30 -4.03
CA GLN A 229 3.99 -24.57 -5.08
C GLN A 229 3.83 -23.06 -4.91
N ILE A 230 2.62 -22.58 -4.62
CA ILE A 230 2.38 -21.16 -4.34
C ILE A 230 3.18 -20.72 -3.10
N GLN A 231 3.13 -21.47 -2.00
CA GLN A 231 3.92 -21.15 -0.81
C GLN A 231 5.43 -21.16 -1.10
N HIS A 232 5.91 -22.13 -1.88
CA HIS A 232 7.32 -22.19 -2.28
C HIS A 232 7.73 -20.98 -3.13
N MET A 233 6.88 -20.57 -4.08
CA MET A 233 7.05 -19.36 -4.88
C MET A 233 7.03 -18.09 -4.03
N LEU A 234 6.33 -18.06 -2.90
CA LEU A 234 6.28 -16.87 -2.03
C LEU A 234 7.52 -16.69 -1.14
N ASN A 235 8.47 -17.63 -1.15
CA ASN A 235 9.75 -17.52 -0.43
C ASN A 235 10.80 -16.61 -1.13
N THR A 236 10.35 -15.69 -1.98
CA THR A 236 11.13 -14.82 -2.91
C THR A 236 11.08 -13.34 -2.55
#